data_AF-A0A2D6QZR9-F1
#
_entry.id   AF-A0A2D6QZR9-F1
#
_cell.length_a   1.000
_cell.length_b   1.000
_cell.length_c   1.000
_cell.angle_alpha   90.00
_cell.angle_beta   90.00
_cell.angle_gamma   90.00
#
_symmetry.space_group_name_H-M   'P 1'
#
loop_
_entity.id
_entity.type
_entity.pdbx_description
1 polymer ?
#
loop_
_entity_poly.entity_id
_entity_poly.type
_entity_poly.pdbx_seq_one_letter_code
_entity_poly.pdbx_strand_id
1 'polypeptide(L)'
;MSAVGAPAFAQERQGRGQVNTPGGLAGLFLARQGRRRRESSWNRDGRNADRYQIEPGATHVMADLQGAGIIRHIWVTINHQEPDYLRKLVLRAYWDGQSEPSVEAPIGDFFGVGHGRVSNYWSLPLNMVTGGGPESQNRAAMNCFFPMAFGNGARITVENQGDEPTLALYYYVDYESFDSMIDEALRFHAQWRRVNPTSPRLDLSNRVNDFPRTNEEVNLDGNGNYTVLEATGRGHYVGCNLSIDHLNPIPNFNWFGEGDDFFWIDGEATPSLMGTGTEDYFCAAWGYPGGFNSMPYHGISYPVAPEEGPERYSGKWTMYRYHVEDPIMFQRSLKFSIEAGHANVHANDYSSVAYWYQTLPHQAFPGLLPVAQRVPIPDRESQRSFWRTF
;
A
#
# COMPACT_ATOMS: atom_id res chain seq x y z
N MET A 1 -48.54 -44.98 -42.76
CA MET A 1 -48.49 -44.59 -41.34
C MET A 1 -47.13 -44.96 -40.78
N SER A 2 -46.67 -44.25 -39.76
CA SER A 2 -45.34 -44.31 -39.11
C SER A 2 -44.32 -43.28 -39.63
N ALA A 3 -44.53 -42.02 -39.24
CA ALA A 3 -43.45 -41.05 -39.06
C ALA A 3 -43.01 -41.13 -37.59
N VAL A 4 -41.77 -41.55 -37.36
CA VAL A 4 -41.14 -41.57 -36.03
C VAL A 4 -40.58 -40.17 -35.78
N GLY A 5 -41.16 -39.46 -34.83
CA GLY A 5 -40.67 -38.15 -34.37
C GLY A 5 -39.35 -38.31 -33.62
N ALA A 6 -38.33 -37.56 -34.03
CA ALA A 6 -37.12 -37.39 -33.25
C ALA A 6 -37.40 -36.46 -32.05
N PRO A 7 -36.99 -36.80 -30.83
CA PRO A 7 -37.05 -35.85 -29.74
C PRO A 7 -35.95 -34.80 -29.92
N ALA A 8 -36.33 -33.53 -29.99
CA ALA A 8 -35.43 -32.42 -29.91
C ALA A 8 -34.83 -32.38 -28.49
N PHE A 9 -33.54 -32.70 -28.36
CA PHE A 9 -32.78 -32.38 -27.15
C PHE A 9 -32.59 -30.87 -27.11
N ALA A 10 -33.54 -30.17 -26.48
CA ALA A 10 -33.30 -28.85 -25.93
C ALA A 10 -32.26 -29.02 -24.82
N GLN A 11 -31.00 -28.69 -25.10
CA GLN A 11 -30.02 -28.44 -24.05
C GLN A 11 -30.43 -27.15 -23.33
N GLU A 12 -31.08 -27.31 -22.18
CA GLU A 12 -31.13 -26.29 -21.14
C GLU A 12 -29.69 -25.87 -20.78
N ARG A 13 -29.24 -24.75 -21.35
CA ARG A 13 -28.07 -24.03 -20.83
C ARG A 13 -28.56 -23.04 -19.79
N GLN A 14 -28.79 -23.50 -18.56
CA GLN A 14 -28.87 -22.61 -17.42
C GLN A 14 -28.10 -23.16 -16.22
N GLY A 15 -27.13 -22.37 -15.77
CA GLY A 15 -26.75 -22.27 -14.36
C GLY A 15 -25.49 -23.01 -13.92
N ARG A 16 -24.35 -22.31 -13.89
CA ARG A 16 -23.79 -21.68 -12.67
C ARG A 16 -22.37 -21.17 -12.94
N GLY A 17 -22.11 -19.95 -12.47
CA GLY A 17 -20.90 -19.20 -12.75
C GLY A 17 -19.63 -19.90 -12.31
N GLN A 18 -18.68 -20.00 -13.23
CA GLN A 18 -17.27 -19.99 -12.88
C GLN A 18 -16.59 -19.11 -13.91
N VAL A 19 -16.30 -17.87 -13.51
CA VAL A 19 -15.15 -17.17 -14.11
C VAL A 19 -13.95 -18.01 -13.71
N ASN A 20 -13.49 -18.87 -14.62
CA ASN A 20 -12.28 -19.68 -14.45
C ASN A 20 -11.14 -18.73 -14.09
N THR A 21 -10.78 -18.68 -12.81
CA THR A 21 -9.68 -17.82 -12.36
C THR A 21 -8.54 -18.66 -11.78
N PRO A 22 -7.82 -19.48 -12.59
CA PRO A 22 -6.45 -19.83 -12.25
C PRO A 22 -5.56 -18.64 -12.63
N GLY A 23 -5.37 -17.72 -11.68
CA GLY A 23 -4.38 -16.66 -11.76
C GLY A 23 -3.01 -17.26 -11.47
N GLY A 24 -2.16 -17.39 -12.49
CA GLY A 24 -0.81 -17.92 -12.32
C GLY A 24 -0.31 -18.62 -13.59
N LEU A 25 0.99 -18.93 -13.60
CA LEU A 25 1.69 -19.50 -14.76
C LEU A 25 1.02 -20.80 -15.26
N ALA A 26 0.63 -21.69 -14.35
CA ALA A 26 0.02 -22.98 -14.68
C ALA A 26 -1.38 -22.87 -15.31
N GLY A 27 -2.05 -21.72 -15.19
CA GLY A 27 -3.39 -21.48 -15.74
C GLY A 27 -3.41 -20.72 -17.07
N LEU A 28 -2.27 -20.26 -17.58
CA LEU A 28 -2.22 -19.34 -18.72
C LEU A 28 -2.72 -19.94 -20.04
N PHE A 29 -2.58 -21.26 -20.23
CA PHE A 29 -2.98 -21.94 -21.47
C PHE A 29 -4.50 -22.18 -21.57
N LEU A 30 -5.25 -21.94 -20.49
CA LEU A 30 -6.69 -22.14 -20.46
C LEU A 30 -7.44 -20.96 -21.08
N ALA A 31 -8.53 -21.27 -21.78
CA ALA A 31 -9.43 -20.24 -22.32
C ALA A 31 -10.03 -19.40 -21.18
N ARG A 32 -10.07 -18.07 -21.38
CA ARG A 32 -10.65 -17.10 -20.45
C ARG A 32 -11.88 -16.43 -21.05
N GLN A 33 -12.87 -16.18 -20.20
CA GLN A 33 -14.06 -15.39 -20.54
C GLN A 33 -13.83 -13.92 -20.17
N GLY A 34 -14.49 -13.01 -20.87
CA GLY A 34 -14.37 -11.55 -20.66
C GLY A 34 -13.69 -10.84 -21.83
N ARG A 35 -13.58 -9.51 -21.74
CA ARG A 35 -12.91 -8.68 -22.75
C ARG A 35 -11.84 -7.81 -22.11
N ARG A 36 -10.61 -7.85 -22.63
CA ARG A 36 -9.54 -6.95 -22.22
C ARG A 36 -9.83 -5.54 -22.72
N ARG A 37 -9.60 -4.56 -21.85
CA ARG A 37 -9.79 -3.12 -22.08
C ARG A 37 -8.63 -2.36 -21.45
N ARG A 38 -8.46 -1.11 -21.88
CA ARG A 38 -7.47 -0.17 -21.31
C ARG A 38 -8.02 1.25 -21.39
N GLU A 39 -7.92 1.98 -20.28
CA GLU A 39 -7.86 3.43 -20.28
C GLU A 39 -6.42 3.88 -20.13
N SER A 40 -6.02 4.93 -20.85
CA SER A 40 -4.65 5.42 -20.80
C SER A 40 -4.55 6.90 -21.11
N SER A 41 -3.39 7.48 -20.81
CA SER A 41 -3.04 8.85 -21.14
C SER A 41 -2.74 9.10 -22.63
N TRP A 42 -3.02 8.15 -23.53
CA TRP A 42 -2.69 8.30 -24.95
C TRP A 42 -3.37 9.51 -25.57
N ASN A 43 -2.66 10.15 -26.50
CA ASN A 43 -3.14 11.32 -27.21
C ASN A 43 -4.19 10.90 -28.25
N ARG A 44 -5.44 11.35 -28.05
CA ARG A 44 -6.58 10.94 -28.89
C ARG A 44 -6.49 11.39 -30.35
N ASP A 45 -5.59 12.31 -30.69
CA ASP A 45 -5.28 12.71 -32.09
C ASP A 45 -4.21 11.81 -32.75
N GLY A 46 -3.70 10.80 -32.03
CA GLY A 46 -2.67 9.87 -32.52
C GLY A 46 -1.25 10.46 -32.54
N ARG A 47 -1.03 11.60 -31.87
CA ARG A 47 0.28 12.24 -31.73
C ARG A 47 1.03 11.71 -30.49
N ASN A 48 2.25 12.17 -30.26
CA ASN A 48 3.13 11.63 -29.20
C ASN A 48 3.04 12.34 -27.84
N ALA A 49 2.07 13.24 -27.65
CA ALA A 49 1.85 13.90 -26.36
C ALA A 49 0.91 13.07 -25.49
N ASP A 50 1.34 11.85 -25.14
CA ASP A 50 0.56 10.82 -24.43
C ASP A 50 0.48 11.06 -22.91
N ARG A 51 0.25 12.31 -22.50
CA ARG A 51 0.25 12.74 -21.10
C ARG A 51 -0.92 13.66 -20.79
N TYR A 52 -1.23 13.77 -19.50
CA TYR A 52 -2.00 14.87 -18.95
C TYR A 52 -1.14 15.76 -18.04
N GLN A 53 -1.59 16.99 -17.84
CA GLN A 53 -1.10 17.91 -16.81
C GLN A 53 -2.23 18.13 -15.80
N ILE A 54 -1.91 18.16 -14.52
CA ILE A 54 -2.86 18.40 -13.43
C ILE A 54 -2.42 19.68 -12.71
N GLU A 55 -3.23 20.72 -12.82
CA GLU A 55 -3.00 21.99 -12.13
C GLU A 55 -3.10 21.83 -10.60
N PRO A 56 -2.47 22.71 -9.81
CA PRO A 56 -2.65 22.77 -8.37
C PRO A 56 -4.14 22.81 -7.97
N GLY A 57 -4.53 21.96 -7.02
CA GLY A 57 -5.91 21.79 -6.55
C GLY A 57 -6.85 21.07 -7.53
N ALA A 58 -6.40 20.75 -8.74
CA ALA A 58 -7.21 20.03 -9.71
C ALA A 58 -7.16 18.51 -9.50
N THR A 59 -8.22 17.85 -9.97
CA THR A 59 -8.32 16.38 -9.99
C THR A 59 -8.45 15.90 -11.43
N HIS A 60 -7.64 14.92 -11.80
CA HIS A 60 -7.74 14.22 -13.08
C HIS A 60 -8.39 12.85 -12.88
N VAL A 61 -9.36 12.52 -13.73
CA VAL A 61 -10.00 11.20 -13.77
C VAL A 61 -9.22 10.31 -14.71
N MET A 62 -8.42 9.39 -14.16
CA MET A 62 -7.64 8.42 -14.95
C MET A 62 -8.56 7.41 -15.65
N ALA A 63 -9.63 7.00 -14.96
CA ALA A 63 -10.59 6.04 -15.46
C ALA A 63 -11.97 6.28 -14.86
N ASP A 64 -13.01 6.19 -15.70
CA ASP A 64 -14.42 6.16 -15.33
C ASP A 64 -15.08 4.97 -16.03
N LEU A 65 -14.97 3.80 -15.41
CA LEU A 65 -15.32 2.51 -15.97
C LEU A 65 -16.78 2.18 -15.67
N GLN A 66 -17.45 1.55 -16.63
CA GLN A 66 -18.86 1.18 -16.55
C GLN A 66 -19.05 -0.35 -16.48
N GLY A 67 -20.15 -0.79 -15.86
CA GLY A 67 -20.51 -2.21 -15.76
C GLY A 67 -19.63 -3.02 -14.80
N ALA A 68 -19.56 -4.34 -15.01
CA ALA A 68 -18.76 -5.24 -14.19
C ALA A 68 -17.37 -5.48 -14.80
N GLY A 69 -16.34 -5.54 -13.95
CA GLY A 69 -14.96 -5.72 -14.39
C GLY A 69 -13.98 -6.02 -13.27
N ILE A 70 -12.74 -6.33 -13.67
CA ILE A 70 -11.61 -6.48 -12.75
C ILE A 70 -10.43 -5.72 -13.36
N ILE A 71 -9.95 -4.67 -12.67
CA ILE A 71 -8.66 -4.06 -13.00
C ILE A 71 -7.57 -5.06 -12.66
N ARG A 72 -6.69 -5.33 -13.62
CA ARG A 72 -5.61 -6.32 -13.51
C ARG A 72 -4.23 -5.69 -13.46
N HIS A 73 -4.11 -4.45 -13.92
CA HIS A 73 -2.85 -3.74 -13.97
C HIS A 73 -3.09 -2.23 -13.99
N ILE A 74 -2.37 -1.52 -13.14
CA ILE A 74 -2.23 -0.06 -13.20
C ILE A 74 -0.74 0.23 -13.36
N TRP A 75 -0.39 1.00 -14.37
CA TRP A 75 0.93 1.60 -14.52
C TRP A 75 0.80 3.11 -14.48
N VAL A 76 1.71 3.77 -13.76
CA VAL A 76 1.80 5.23 -13.67
C VAL A 76 3.26 5.67 -13.73
N THR A 77 3.55 6.75 -14.45
CA THR A 77 4.76 7.54 -14.21
C THR A 77 4.43 9.02 -14.27
N ILE A 78 5.15 9.80 -13.46
CA ILE A 78 4.90 11.22 -13.29
C ILE A 78 6.21 11.98 -13.43
N ASN A 79 6.16 13.07 -14.20
CA ASN A 79 7.18 14.09 -14.22
C ASN A 79 6.67 15.31 -13.43
N HIS A 80 7.43 15.70 -12.41
CA HIS A 80 7.14 16.83 -11.54
C HIS A 80 8.45 17.52 -11.14
N GLN A 81 8.40 18.83 -10.87
CA GLN A 81 9.56 19.58 -10.37
C GLN A 81 9.54 19.76 -8.86
N GLU A 82 8.35 19.86 -8.27
CA GLU A 82 8.20 20.05 -6.83
C GLU A 82 8.81 18.89 -6.03
N PRO A 83 9.61 19.17 -4.99
CA PRO A 83 10.09 18.15 -4.05
C PRO A 83 8.93 17.40 -3.40
N ASP A 84 9.16 16.11 -3.13
CA ASP A 84 8.23 15.21 -2.46
C ASP A 84 6.84 15.16 -3.12
N TYR A 85 6.73 15.44 -4.42
CA TYR A 85 5.45 15.46 -5.15
C TYR A 85 4.66 14.15 -4.99
N LEU A 86 5.33 13.01 -4.78
CA LEU A 86 4.71 11.72 -4.52
C LEU A 86 3.90 11.66 -3.21
N ARG A 87 4.15 12.60 -2.27
CA ARG A 87 3.34 12.85 -1.06
C ARG A 87 2.20 13.86 -1.26
N LYS A 88 2.26 14.62 -2.37
CA LYS A 88 1.35 15.73 -2.69
C LYS A 88 0.29 15.34 -3.72
N LEU A 89 0.58 14.36 -4.56
CA LEU A 89 -0.37 13.74 -5.46
C LEU A 89 -1.12 12.60 -4.74
N VAL A 90 -2.45 12.66 -4.74
CA VAL A 90 -3.29 11.69 -4.02
C VAL A 90 -4.05 10.83 -5.02
N LEU A 91 -3.85 9.51 -4.94
CA LEU A 91 -4.61 8.52 -5.69
C LEU A 91 -5.88 8.17 -4.93
N ARG A 92 -7.02 8.20 -5.62
CA ARG A 92 -8.28 7.66 -5.10
C ARG A 92 -8.95 6.71 -6.06
N ALA A 93 -9.62 5.70 -5.52
CA ALA A 93 -10.49 4.82 -6.29
C ALA A 93 -11.83 4.59 -5.58
N TYR A 94 -12.90 4.55 -6.38
CA TYR A 94 -14.28 4.43 -5.96
C TYR A 94 -14.91 3.26 -6.71
N TRP A 95 -15.61 2.39 -6.01
CA TRP A 95 -16.23 1.20 -6.61
C TRP A 95 -17.75 1.29 -6.53
N ASP A 96 -18.44 0.72 -7.52
CA ASP A 96 -19.88 0.47 -7.48
C ASP A 96 -20.75 1.71 -7.18
N GLY A 97 -20.31 2.87 -7.66
CA GLY A 97 -21.01 4.14 -7.46
C GLY A 97 -20.92 4.73 -6.05
N GLN A 98 -20.07 4.19 -5.17
CA GLN A 98 -19.80 4.79 -3.85
C GLN A 98 -19.22 6.22 -3.99
N SER A 99 -19.69 7.13 -3.13
CA SER A 99 -19.13 8.49 -3.04
C SER A 99 -17.82 8.52 -2.25
N GLU A 100 -17.69 7.63 -1.26
CA GLU A 100 -16.48 7.50 -0.44
C GLU A 100 -15.42 6.65 -1.17
N PRO A 101 -14.13 7.05 -1.12
CA PRO A 101 -13.07 6.28 -1.74
C PRO A 101 -12.74 5.03 -0.93
N SER A 102 -12.64 3.89 -1.61
CA SER A 102 -12.12 2.65 -1.03
C SER A 102 -10.59 2.57 -1.11
N VAL A 103 -9.98 3.36 -1.99
CA VAL A 103 -8.53 3.59 -2.03
C VAL A 103 -8.29 5.07 -1.80
N GLU A 104 -7.48 5.44 -0.80
CA GLU A 104 -7.00 6.81 -0.59
C GLU A 104 -5.58 6.79 -0.02
N ALA A 105 -4.61 7.21 -0.82
CA ALA A 105 -3.21 7.28 -0.42
C ALA A 105 -2.44 8.29 -1.28
N PRO A 106 -1.37 8.92 -0.75
CA PRO A 106 -0.38 9.56 -1.60
C PRO A 106 0.18 8.55 -2.60
N ILE A 107 0.35 8.98 -3.86
CA ILE A 107 0.54 8.03 -4.96
C ILE A 107 1.84 7.23 -4.84
N GLY A 108 2.94 7.82 -4.34
CA GLY A 108 4.19 7.08 -4.15
C GLY A 108 4.04 5.94 -3.14
N ASP A 109 3.45 6.25 -1.98
CA ASP A 109 3.21 5.29 -0.91
C ASP A 109 2.28 4.16 -1.32
N PHE A 110 1.26 4.45 -2.13
CA PHE A 110 0.39 3.41 -2.69
C PHE A 110 1.19 2.36 -3.47
N PHE A 111 2.23 2.79 -4.19
CA PHE A 111 3.11 1.92 -4.97
C PHE A 111 4.32 1.37 -4.18
N GLY A 112 4.27 1.44 -2.85
CA GLY A 112 5.18 0.69 -1.97
C GLY A 112 6.53 1.35 -1.69
N VAL A 113 6.73 2.62 -2.06
CA VAL A 113 7.88 3.42 -1.61
C VAL A 113 7.37 4.67 -0.92
N GLY A 114 7.63 4.77 0.39
CA GLY A 114 7.16 5.91 1.18
C GLY A 114 8.07 7.13 1.09
N HIS A 115 7.88 8.04 2.04
CA HIS A 115 8.71 9.25 2.21
C HIS A 115 8.74 10.21 1.01
N GLY A 116 7.82 10.08 0.06
CA GLY A 116 7.85 10.89 -1.17
C GLY A 116 9.07 10.63 -2.05
N ARG A 117 9.68 9.45 -1.93
CA ARG A 117 10.90 9.03 -2.64
C ARG A 117 10.56 8.08 -3.78
N VAL A 118 11.53 7.93 -4.68
CA VAL A 118 11.52 6.85 -5.68
C VAL A 118 12.63 5.86 -5.35
N SER A 119 12.37 4.59 -5.61
CA SER A 119 13.34 3.52 -5.38
C SER A 119 13.08 2.35 -6.32
N ASN A 120 14.13 1.68 -6.79
CA ASN A 120 13.97 0.47 -7.58
C ASN A 120 13.70 -0.71 -6.65
N TYR A 121 12.54 -1.34 -6.76
CA TYR A 121 12.22 -2.58 -6.05
C TYR A 121 11.17 -3.37 -6.83
N TRP A 122 11.08 -4.66 -6.54
CA TRP A 122 10.05 -5.51 -7.12
C TRP A 122 9.42 -6.42 -6.07
N SER A 123 8.09 -6.57 -6.15
CA SER A 123 7.30 -7.59 -5.49
C SER A 123 6.27 -8.14 -6.47
N LEU A 124 5.52 -9.18 -6.07
CA LEU A 124 4.46 -9.74 -6.90
C LEU A 124 3.34 -8.72 -7.18
N PRO A 125 2.72 -8.06 -6.17
CA PRO A 125 1.61 -7.16 -6.42
C PRO A 125 2.03 -5.74 -6.81
N LEU A 126 3.20 -5.26 -6.41
CA LEU A 126 3.65 -3.87 -6.62
C LEU A 126 5.12 -3.83 -7.03
N ASN A 127 5.49 -2.88 -7.90
CA ASN A 127 6.90 -2.57 -8.13
C ASN A 127 7.10 -1.12 -8.55
N MET A 128 8.32 -0.65 -8.36
CA MET A 128 8.76 0.66 -8.80
C MET A 128 10.09 0.51 -9.52
N VAL A 129 10.18 1.06 -10.73
CA VAL A 129 11.37 0.99 -11.58
C VAL A 129 11.88 2.40 -11.84
N THR A 130 13.08 2.69 -11.35
CA THR A 130 13.77 3.96 -11.59
C THR A 130 14.77 3.81 -12.73
N GLY A 131 14.93 4.85 -13.56
CA GLY A 131 16.03 4.87 -14.54
C GLY A 131 17.37 5.24 -13.89
N GLY A 132 18.48 4.94 -14.60
CA GLY A 132 19.85 5.23 -14.12
C GLY A 132 20.44 6.57 -14.59
N GLY A 133 19.71 7.36 -15.38
CA GLY A 133 20.21 8.61 -15.97
C GLY A 133 19.79 9.87 -15.21
N PRO A 134 20.41 11.03 -15.49
CA PRO A 134 19.98 12.33 -14.95
C PRO A 134 18.51 12.65 -15.25
N GLU A 135 18.02 12.23 -16.43
CA GLU A 135 16.64 12.46 -16.86
C GLU A 135 15.60 11.64 -16.08
N SER A 136 16.01 10.61 -15.35
CA SER A 136 15.14 9.78 -14.52
C SER A 136 15.28 10.04 -13.02
N GLN A 137 16.10 11.03 -12.63
CA GLN A 137 16.24 11.41 -11.23
C GLN A 137 14.88 11.82 -10.66
N ASN A 138 14.53 11.24 -9.52
CA ASN A 138 13.25 11.44 -8.83
C ASN A 138 12.01 11.09 -9.67
N ARG A 139 12.13 10.16 -10.62
CA ARG A 139 11.01 9.65 -11.44
C ARG A 139 11.06 8.13 -11.43
N ALA A 140 9.88 7.51 -11.47
CA ALA A 140 9.76 6.06 -11.56
C ALA A 140 8.55 5.63 -12.37
N ALA A 141 8.67 4.46 -13.00
CA ALA A 141 7.52 3.68 -13.43
C ALA A 141 6.99 2.92 -12.21
N MET A 142 5.71 3.08 -11.91
CA MET A 142 5.05 2.48 -10.76
C MET A 142 3.97 1.53 -11.26
N ASN A 143 4.03 0.27 -10.84
CA ASN A 143 3.10 -0.77 -11.29
C ASN A 143 2.34 -1.39 -10.12
N CYS A 144 1.07 -1.67 -10.34
CA CYS A 144 0.20 -2.39 -9.42
C CYS A 144 -0.53 -3.52 -10.16
N PHE A 145 -0.48 -4.72 -9.60
CA PHE A 145 -1.06 -5.96 -10.12
C PHE A 145 -2.12 -6.56 -9.19
N PHE A 146 -2.50 -5.87 -8.11
CA PHE A 146 -3.65 -6.27 -7.30
C PHE A 146 -4.93 -6.32 -8.17
N PRO A 147 -5.69 -7.43 -8.17
CA PRO A 147 -6.95 -7.50 -8.87
C PRO A 147 -8.03 -6.65 -8.19
N MET A 148 -8.51 -5.57 -8.84
CA MET A 148 -9.53 -4.70 -8.26
C MET A 148 -10.87 -4.94 -8.96
N ALA A 149 -11.69 -5.84 -8.41
CA ALA A 149 -13.03 -6.14 -8.92
C ALA A 149 -14.00 -4.98 -8.69
N PHE A 150 -14.95 -4.80 -9.60
CA PHE A 150 -16.07 -3.85 -9.49
C PHE A 150 -17.27 -4.43 -10.24
N GLY A 151 -18.48 -4.26 -9.70
CA GLY A 151 -19.72 -4.78 -10.27
C GLY A 151 -20.57 -3.74 -10.99
N ASN A 152 -20.52 -2.47 -10.57
CA ASN A 152 -21.29 -1.37 -11.14
C ASN A 152 -20.42 -0.12 -11.33
N GLY A 153 -19.35 -0.30 -12.09
CA GLY A 153 -18.40 0.75 -12.44
C GLY A 153 -17.32 1.02 -11.40
N ALA A 154 -16.30 1.74 -11.84
CA ALA A 154 -15.13 2.11 -11.06
C ALA A 154 -14.61 3.47 -11.50
N ARG A 155 -14.31 4.36 -10.56
CA ARG A 155 -13.68 5.66 -10.84
C ARG A 155 -12.31 5.72 -10.18
N ILE A 156 -11.28 6.09 -10.93
CA ILE A 156 -9.91 6.28 -10.42
C ILE A 156 -9.47 7.70 -10.73
N THR A 157 -8.96 8.40 -9.72
CA THR A 157 -8.57 9.80 -9.81
C THR A 157 -7.21 10.07 -9.20
N VAL A 158 -6.51 11.07 -9.74
CA VAL A 158 -5.33 11.67 -9.10
C VAL A 158 -5.62 13.14 -8.86
N GLU A 159 -5.54 13.56 -7.60
CA GLU A 159 -5.63 14.96 -7.20
C GLU A 159 -4.22 15.53 -7.01
N ASN A 160 -3.97 16.73 -7.54
CA ASN A 160 -2.76 17.47 -7.23
C ASN A 160 -3.00 18.42 -6.06
N GLN A 161 -2.46 18.07 -4.89
CA GLN A 161 -2.47 18.94 -3.70
C GLN A 161 -1.14 19.68 -3.49
N GLY A 162 -0.24 19.66 -4.49
CA GLY A 162 0.97 20.48 -4.51
C GLY A 162 0.69 21.91 -4.98
N ASP A 163 1.77 22.70 -4.99
CA ASP A 163 1.72 24.12 -5.39
C ASP A 163 2.06 24.33 -6.87
N GLU A 164 2.61 23.31 -7.53
CA GLU A 164 3.02 23.35 -8.94
C GLU A 164 2.22 22.34 -9.78
N PRO A 165 2.00 22.60 -11.09
CA PRO A 165 1.35 21.63 -11.96
C PRO A 165 2.23 20.42 -12.21
N THR A 166 1.60 19.25 -12.46
CA THR A 166 2.35 18.11 -12.98
C THR A 166 2.88 18.43 -14.37
N LEU A 167 4.18 18.23 -14.61
CA LEU A 167 4.71 18.38 -15.96
C LEU A 167 4.15 17.27 -16.85
N ALA A 168 4.03 16.04 -16.35
CA ALA A 168 3.37 14.98 -17.09
C ALA A 168 2.84 13.91 -16.14
N LEU A 169 1.61 13.47 -16.36
CA LEU A 169 1.05 12.22 -15.87
C LEU A 169 0.88 11.27 -17.05
N TYR A 170 1.56 10.12 -17.00
CA TYR A 170 1.35 9.00 -17.91
C TYR A 170 0.75 7.84 -17.14
N TYR A 171 -0.22 7.14 -17.72
CA TYR A 171 -0.81 5.98 -17.07
C TYR A 171 -1.46 4.99 -18.02
N TYR A 172 -1.56 3.73 -17.56
CA TYR A 172 -2.44 2.67 -18.06
C TYR A 172 -3.30 2.13 -16.92
N VAL A 173 -4.61 2.02 -17.14
CA VAL A 173 -5.54 1.25 -16.32
C VAL A 173 -6.08 0.11 -17.19
N ASP A 174 -5.50 -1.06 -17.01
CA ASP A 174 -5.82 -2.27 -17.74
C ASP A 174 -6.83 -3.12 -16.97
N TYR A 175 -7.93 -3.47 -17.62
CA TYR A 175 -9.01 -4.22 -16.96
C TYR A 175 -9.68 -5.22 -17.89
N GLU A 176 -10.35 -6.19 -17.28
CA GLU A 176 -11.22 -7.14 -17.95
C GLU A 176 -12.67 -6.74 -17.67
N SER A 177 -13.51 -6.63 -18.71
CA SER A 177 -14.96 -6.39 -18.55
C SER A 177 -15.74 -7.69 -18.69
N PHE A 178 -16.79 -7.85 -17.88
CA PHE A 178 -17.67 -9.01 -17.84
C PHE A 178 -19.13 -8.59 -17.97
N ASP A 179 -20.00 -9.52 -18.36
CA ASP A 179 -21.45 -9.28 -18.44
C ASP A 179 -22.07 -9.10 -17.03
N SER A 180 -21.47 -9.74 -16.01
CA SER A 180 -21.86 -9.62 -14.60
C SER A 180 -20.68 -9.92 -13.68
N MET A 181 -20.75 -9.44 -12.43
CA MET A 181 -19.77 -9.74 -11.40
C MET A 181 -20.08 -11.09 -10.73
N ILE A 182 -19.08 -11.74 -10.16
CA ILE A 182 -19.27 -12.94 -9.33
C ILE A 182 -19.88 -12.57 -7.97
N ASP A 183 -20.76 -13.45 -7.46
CA ASP A 183 -21.61 -13.20 -6.27
C ASP A 183 -20.84 -13.00 -4.94
N GLU A 184 -19.53 -13.26 -4.91
CA GLU A 184 -18.67 -13.10 -3.73
C GLU A 184 -17.45 -12.20 -3.96
N ALA A 185 -17.44 -11.42 -5.04
CA ALA A 185 -16.34 -10.47 -5.28
C ALA A 185 -16.27 -9.43 -4.17
N LEU A 186 -15.19 -9.44 -3.40
CA LEU A 186 -14.82 -8.35 -2.51
C LEU A 186 -14.27 -7.17 -3.33
N ARG A 187 -14.11 -6.03 -2.67
CA ARG A 187 -13.50 -4.83 -3.25
C ARG A 187 -12.15 -4.56 -2.63
N PHE A 188 -11.20 -4.20 -3.47
CA PHE A 188 -9.87 -3.80 -3.04
C PHE A 188 -9.93 -2.48 -2.30
N HIS A 189 -9.22 -2.38 -1.20
CA HIS A 189 -9.08 -1.16 -0.42
C HIS A 189 -7.61 -0.91 -0.13
N ALA A 190 -7.27 0.38 -0.04
CA ALA A 190 -5.97 0.80 0.43
C ALA A 190 -6.08 2.14 1.15
N GLN A 191 -5.40 2.28 2.28
CA GLN A 191 -5.48 3.47 3.09
C GLN A 191 -4.12 3.84 3.66
N TRP A 192 -3.77 5.11 3.50
CA TRP A 192 -2.57 5.68 4.08
C TRP A 192 -2.81 6.24 5.49
N ARG A 193 -1.86 6.00 6.40
CA ARG A 193 -1.79 6.61 7.75
C ARG A 193 -0.40 7.16 8.02
N ARG A 194 -0.30 8.10 8.96
CA ARG A 194 0.97 8.59 9.53
C ARG A 194 0.79 9.12 10.94
N VAL A 195 1.81 8.92 11.76
CA VAL A 195 1.99 9.54 13.08
C VAL A 195 3.43 10.04 13.15
N ASN A 196 3.61 11.33 13.39
CA ASN A 196 4.93 11.96 13.46
C ASN A 196 4.98 13.07 14.55
N PRO A 197 5.78 12.89 15.61
CA PRO A 197 6.41 11.62 16.02
C PRO A 197 5.35 10.67 16.63
N THR A 198 5.66 9.36 16.65
CA THR A 198 4.99 8.41 17.53
C THR A 198 5.16 8.85 18.99
N SER A 199 4.20 8.51 19.85
CA SER A 199 4.23 8.92 21.27
C SER A 199 5.07 7.92 22.07
N PRO A 200 6.30 8.28 22.49
CA PRO A 200 7.14 7.34 23.21
C PRO A 200 6.63 7.14 24.64
N ARG A 201 6.76 5.93 25.19
CA ARG A 201 6.48 5.67 26.62
C ARG A 201 7.56 6.21 27.55
N LEU A 202 8.80 6.32 27.05
CA LEU A 202 9.96 6.79 27.81
C LEU A 202 10.59 8.00 27.14
N ASP A 203 11.11 8.93 27.95
CA ASP A 203 11.95 10.01 27.43
C ASP A 203 13.39 9.50 27.26
N LEU A 204 13.83 9.36 26.01
CA LEU A 204 15.19 8.95 25.66
C LEU A 204 16.17 10.15 25.56
N SER A 205 15.68 11.39 25.67
CA SER A 205 16.49 12.60 25.41
C SER A 205 17.52 12.91 26.50
N ASN A 206 17.30 12.43 27.73
CA ASN A 206 18.23 12.58 28.84
C ASN A 206 19.36 11.53 28.84
N ARG A 207 19.32 10.56 27.92
CA ARG A 207 20.29 9.46 27.78
C ARG A 207 20.45 8.55 29.01
N VAL A 208 19.44 8.52 29.88
CA VAL A 208 19.42 7.71 31.11
C VAL A 208 18.68 6.37 30.90
N ASN A 209 17.74 6.32 29.97
CA ASN A 209 17.01 5.11 29.61
C ASN A 209 17.75 4.37 28.49
N ASP A 210 18.65 3.46 28.90
CA ASP A 210 19.43 2.59 28.01
C ASP A 210 18.67 1.30 27.65
N PHE A 211 19.26 0.49 26.78
CA PHE A 211 18.62 -0.73 26.25
C PHE A 211 18.11 -1.70 27.34
N PRO A 212 18.87 -2.03 28.40
CA PRO A 212 18.36 -2.88 29.48
C PRO A 212 17.09 -2.33 30.14
N ARG A 213 17.01 -1.02 30.39
CA ARG A 213 15.84 -0.39 31.02
C ARG A 213 14.63 -0.36 30.09
N THR A 214 14.85 -0.01 28.82
CA THR A 214 13.75 -0.02 27.85
C THR A 214 13.17 -1.42 27.69
N ASN A 215 13.99 -2.47 27.80
CA ASN A 215 13.59 -3.87 27.69
C ASN A 215 12.82 -4.41 28.93
N GLU A 216 12.61 -3.59 29.97
CA GLU A 216 11.75 -3.92 31.12
C GLU A 216 10.31 -3.38 30.96
N GLU A 217 10.06 -2.56 29.95
CA GLU A 217 8.71 -2.02 29.67
C GLU A 217 7.74 -3.12 29.23
N VAL A 218 6.46 -2.91 29.51
CA VAL A 218 5.42 -3.93 29.25
C VAL A 218 4.27 -3.35 28.42
N ASN A 219 3.98 -3.99 27.30
CA ASN A 219 2.83 -3.67 26.47
C ASN A 219 2.10 -4.96 26.05
N LEU A 220 1.01 -5.27 26.73
CA LEU A 220 0.23 -6.50 26.49
C LEU A 220 -1.07 -6.22 25.72
N ASP A 221 -1.48 -4.96 25.67
CA ASP A 221 -2.78 -4.52 25.13
C ASP A 221 -2.64 -3.69 23.84
N GLY A 222 -1.40 -3.45 23.39
CA GLY A 222 -1.08 -2.64 22.22
C GLY A 222 -1.46 -1.17 22.37
N ASN A 223 -1.65 -0.69 23.61
CA ASN A 223 -1.98 0.71 23.83
C ASN A 223 -0.78 1.60 23.48
N GLY A 224 -1.02 2.61 22.64
CA GLY A 224 0.02 3.49 22.08
C GLY A 224 0.65 3.00 20.79
N ASN A 225 0.32 1.78 20.31
CA ASN A 225 0.85 1.25 19.06
C ASN A 225 0.46 2.14 17.87
N TYR A 226 1.33 2.20 16.87
CA TYR A 226 1.00 2.78 15.58
C TYR A 226 -0.05 1.92 14.89
N THR A 227 -1.21 2.50 14.59
CA THR A 227 -2.29 1.79 13.91
C THR A 227 -2.04 1.76 12.41
N VAL A 228 -1.94 0.55 11.84
CA VAL A 228 -1.75 0.33 10.40
C VAL A 228 -3.12 0.20 9.71
N LEU A 229 -4.03 -0.60 10.26
CA LEU A 229 -5.36 -0.84 9.73
C LEU A 229 -6.44 -0.85 10.83
N GLU A 230 -7.56 -0.19 10.53
CA GLU A 230 -8.85 -0.43 11.19
C GLU A 230 -9.90 -0.56 10.08
N ALA A 231 -10.58 -1.71 10.04
CA ALA A 231 -11.60 -2.02 9.06
C ALA A 231 -12.83 -2.62 9.74
N THR A 232 -14.00 -2.28 9.23
CA THR A 232 -15.29 -2.88 9.60
C THR A 232 -15.94 -3.46 8.35
N GLY A 233 -16.45 -4.68 8.45
CA GLY A 233 -17.03 -5.46 7.36
C GLY A 233 -16.51 -6.89 7.34
N ARG A 234 -16.77 -7.60 6.24
CA ARG A 234 -16.24 -8.94 5.99
C ARG A 234 -15.17 -8.87 4.93
N GLY A 235 -14.01 -9.47 5.17
CA GLY A 235 -12.88 -9.33 4.28
C GLY A 235 -11.64 -10.09 4.69
N HIS A 236 -10.51 -9.68 4.12
CA HIS A 236 -9.19 -10.13 4.52
C HIS A 236 -8.12 -9.10 4.17
N TYR A 237 -7.18 -8.91 5.10
CA TYR A 237 -5.99 -8.09 4.92
C TYR A 237 -4.92 -8.83 4.11
N VAL A 238 -4.31 -8.14 3.16
CA VAL A 238 -3.34 -8.72 2.20
C VAL A 238 -1.97 -8.07 2.28
N GLY A 239 -1.71 -7.21 3.27
CA GLY A 239 -0.39 -6.66 3.51
C GLY A 239 -0.33 -5.15 3.63
N CYS A 240 0.89 -4.66 3.82
CA CYS A 240 1.18 -3.24 3.90
C CYS A 240 2.60 -2.93 3.41
N ASN A 241 2.82 -1.65 3.15
CA ASN A 241 4.15 -1.07 3.37
C ASN A 241 4.15 -0.28 4.68
N LEU A 242 5.28 -0.32 5.38
CA LEU A 242 5.56 0.48 6.58
C LEU A 242 6.83 1.29 6.33
N SER A 243 6.72 2.59 6.53
CA SER A 243 7.78 3.57 6.35
C SER A 243 8.13 4.20 7.68
N ILE A 244 9.40 4.13 8.06
CA ILE A 244 9.93 4.65 9.33
C ILE A 244 11.03 5.66 9.02
N ASP A 245 10.96 6.88 9.57
CA ASP A 245 12.15 7.72 9.78
C ASP A 245 12.62 7.49 11.22
N HIS A 246 13.82 6.95 11.39
CA HIS A 246 14.37 6.63 12.70
C HIS A 246 15.00 7.89 13.32
N LEU A 247 14.23 8.57 14.17
CA LEU A 247 14.56 9.88 14.72
C LEU A 247 15.04 9.83 16.16
N ASN A 248 14.61 8.81 16.92
CA ASN A 248 14.80 8.79 18.36
C ASN A 248 15.26 7.40 18.85
N PRO A 249 16.50 7.00 18.52
CA PRO A 249 17.05 5.74 18.99
C PRO A 249 17.26 5.75 20.51
N ILE A 250 17.29 4.54 21.07
CA ILE A 250 17.81 4.27 22.41
C ILE A 250 19.30 4.69 22.45
N PRO A 251 19.78 5.34 23.52
CA PRO A 251 21.18 5.72 23.67
C PRO A 251 22.13 4.53 23.43
N ASN A 252 23.06 4.69 22.49
CA ASN A 252 24.01 3.65 22.06
C ASN A 252 23.39 2.36 21.48
N PHE A 253 22.11 2.37 21.11
CA PHE A 253 21.43 1.25 20.46
C PHE A 253 20.57 1.76 19.29
N ASN A 254 21.04 1.53 18.06
CA ASN A 254 20.50 2.15 16.85
C ASN A 254 19.43 1.33 16.14
N TRP A 255 19.01 0.18 16.68
CA TRP A 255 17.99 -0.65 16.06
C TRP A 255 16.58 -0.16 16.40
N PHE A 256 15.74 0.07 15.38
CA PHE A 256 14.38 0.58 15.57
C PHE A 256 13.30 -0.50 15.62
N GLY A 257 13.62 -1.72 15.23
CA GLY A 257 12.63 -2.72 14.81
C GLY A 257 12.23 -3.74 15.88
N GLU A 258 12.48 -3.52 17.17
CA GLU A 258 12.02 -4.42 18.24
C GLU A 258 10.50 -4.39 18.49
N GLY A 259 9.73 -3.65 17.69
CA GLY A 259 8.29 -3.45 17.93
C GLY A 259 7.45 -4.60 17.37
N ASP A 260 6.59 -5.18 18.21
CA ASP A 260 5.74 -6.31 17.85
C ASP A 260 4.50 -5.89 17.04
N ASP A 261 4.04 -6.75 16.11
CA ASP A 261 2.74 -6.62 15.44
C ASP A 261 1.59 -7.21 16.27
N PHE A 262 0.42 -6.57 16.22
CA PHE A 262 -0.75 -6.97 16.98
C PHE A 262 -2.01 -6.95 16.11
N PHE A 263 -2.76 -8.05 16.09
CA PHE A 263 -4.05 -8.14 15.40
C PHE A 263 -5.19 -8.50 16.34
N TRP A 264 -6.26 -7.71 16.29
CA TRP A 264 -7.57 -8.02 16.89
C TRP A 264 -8.55 -8.34 15.78
N ILE A 265 -9.03 -9.58 15.76
CA ILE A 265 -9.94 -10.06 14.73
C ILE A 265 -11.35 -10.04 15.30
N ASP A 266 -12.29 -9.49 14.55
CA ASP A 266 -13.72 -9.50 14.86
C ASP A 266 -14.10 -8.92 16.24
N GLY A 267 -13.31 -7.97 16.76
CA GLY A 267 -13.61 -7.25 17.99
C GLY A 267 -13.22 -8.02 19.26
N GLU A 268 -12.24 -8.91 19.15
CA GLU A 268 -11.57 -9.53 20.30
C GLU A 268 -11.10 -8.48 21.33
N ALA A 269 -11.16 -8.82 22.61
CA ALA A 269 -10.68 -7.95 23.69
C ALA A 269 -9.14 -7.93 23.80
N THR A 270 -8.52 -9.07 23.49
CA THR A 270 -7.07 -9.26 23.47
C THR A 270 -6.64 -9.66 22.06
N PRO A 271 -5.47 -9.21 21.58
CA PRO A 271 -4.97 -9.60 20.26
C PRO A 271 -4.79 -11.13 20.20
N SER A 272 -5.23 -11.75 19.11
CA SER A 272 -5.05 -13.19 18.90
C SER A 272 -3.76 -13.51 18.14
N LEU A 273 -3.26 -12.57 17.34
CA LEU A 273 -1.96 -12.65 16.68
C LEU A 273 -1.05 -11.56 17.26
N MET A 274 0.07 -11.99 17.82
CA MET A 274 1.11 -11.13 18.39
C MET A 274 2.47 -11.54 17.81
N GLY A 275 3.24 -10.55 17.42
CA GLY A 275 4.56 -10.68 16.81
C GLY A 275 5.71 -10.84 17.80
N THR A 276 6.92 -10.70 17.27
CA THR A 276 8.19 -10.78 18.01
C THR A 276 9.21 -9.70 17.62
N GLY A 277 8.86 -8.86 16.63
CA GLY A 277 9.72 -7.83 16.09
C GLY A 277 9.18 -7.32 14.75
N THR A 278 9.54 -6.10 14.40
CA THR A 278 9.16 -5.47 13.14
C THR A 278 9.89 -6.13 11.98
N GLU A 279 11.18 -6.44 12.12
CA GLU A 279 11.89 -7.22 11.09
C GLU A 279 11.31 -8.62 10.93
N ASP A 280 10.91 -9.24 12.03
CA ASP A 280 10.32 -10.58 12.03
C ASP A 280 8.97 -10.57 11.29
N TYR A 281 8.12 -9.58 11.57
CA TYR A 281 6.88 -9.37 10.81
C TYR A 281 7.16 -9.20 9.32
N PHE A 282 8.20 -8.47 8.94
CA PHE A 282 8.61 -8.26 7.54
C PHE A 282 9.50 -9.38 6.98
N CYS A 283 9.53 -10.55 7.63
CA CYS A 283 10.24 -11.77 7.23
C CYS A 283 11.76 -11.57 7.03
N ALA A 284 12.35 -10.70 7.82
CA ALA A 284 13.79 -10.62 8.08
C ALA A 284 14.09 -11.21 9.47
N ALA A 285 15.34 -11.10 9.94
CA ALA A 285 15.75 -11.52 11.27
C ALA A 285 17.11 -10.89 11.61
N TRP A 286 17.35 -10.62 12.91
CA TRP A 286 18.60 -10.00 13.40
C TRP A 286 18.85 -8.63 12.75
N GLY A 287 17.80 -7.82 12.70
CA GLY A 287 17.78 -6.57 11.96
C GLY A 287 17.61 -6.74 10.45
N TYR A 288 17.62 -5.62 9.73
CA TYR A 288 17.55 -5.64 8.27
C TYR A 288 18.92 -5.89 7.63
N PRO A 289 18.99 -6.61 6.49
CA PRO A 289 20.20 -6.68 5.69
C PRO A 289 20.58 -5.26 5.22
N GLY A 290 21.89 -4.99 5.16
CA GLY A 290 22.38 -3.80 4.45
C GLY A 290 22.00 -3.87 2.96
N GLY A 291 21.62 -2.74 2.38
CA GLY A 291 21.31 -2.64 0.95
C GLY A 291 19.91 -3.10 0.54
N PHE A 292 19.71 -3.29 -0.76
CA PHE A 292 18.41 -3.63 -1.35
C PHE A 292 18.03 -5.08 -1.10
N ASN A 293 16.80 -5.31 -0.64
CA ASN A 293 16.21 -6.64 -0.50
C ASN A 293 14.80 -6.65 -1.10
N SER A 294 14.54 -7.52 -2.08
CA SER A 294 13.25 -7.59 -2.78
C SER A 294 12.87 -9.05 -3.02
N MET A 295 11.82 -9.51 -2.34
CA MET A 295 11.19 -10.81 -2.56
C MET A 295 9.75 -10.63 -3.08
N PRO A 296 9.13 -11.68 -3.66
CA PRO A 296 7.78 -11.57 -4.20
C PRO A 296 6.75 -11.08 -3.18
N TYR A 297 6.90 -11.46 -1.90
CA TYR A 297 5.92 -11.20 -0.85
C TYR A 297 6.42 -10.29 0.27
N HIS A 298 7.71 -10.02 0.38
CA HIS A 298 8.24 -9.17 1.44
C HIS A 298 9.57 -8.54 1.03
N GLY A 299 10.05 -7.53 1.76
CA GLY A 299 11.35 -6.93 1.51
C GLY A 299 11.45 -5.49 1.99
N ILE A 300 12.49 -4.81 1.51
CA ILE A 300 12.83 -3.42 1.83
C ILE A 300 12.88 -2.66 0.52
N SER A 301 11.86 -1.86 0.26
CA SER A 301 11.75 -1.08 -0.98
C SER A 301 12.58 0.20 -0.93
N TYR A 302 12.91 0.71 0.26
CA TYR A 302 13.76 1.89 0.43
C TYR A 302 14.65 1.76 1.67
N PRO A 303 15.90 1.30 1.52
CA PRO A 303 16.88 1.27 2.60
C PRO A 303 17.73 2.56 2.59
N VAL A 304 17.63 3.39 3.61
CA VAL A 304 18.56 4.52 3.81
C VAL A 304 19.32 4.33 5.11
N ALA A 305 20.47 3.66 5.04
CA ALA A 305 21.52 3.79 6.05
C ALA A 305 22.86 3.25 5.50
N PRO A 306 23.98 3.67 6.11
CA PRO A 306 25.24 2.95 5.98
C PRO A 306 25.10 1.49 6.43
N GLU A 307 25.86 0.59 5.79
CA GLU A 307 25.86 -0.84 6.14
C GLU A 307 26.49 -1.11 7.53
N GLU A 308 27.37 -0.22 7.98
CA GLU A 308 28.12 -0.33 9.23
C GLU A 308 28.21 1.00 9.98
N GLY A 309 28.60 0.92 11.25
CA GLY A 309 28.83 2.08 12.11
C GLY A 309 27.60 2.51 12.92
N PRO A 310 27.74 3.59 13.71
CA PRO A 310 26.68 4.06 14.61
C PRO A 310 25.41 4.53 13.86
N GLU A 311 25.55 4.96 12.61
CA GLU A 311 24.45 5.40 11.75
C GLU A 311 23.69 4.24 11.07
N ARG A 312 24.15 3.00 11.24
CA ARG A 312 23.42 1.81 10.76
C ARG A 312 22.01 1.85 11.35
N TYR A 313 20.98 1.79 10.50
CA TYR A 313 19.56 1.95 10.86
C TYR A 313 19.07 3.37 11.22
N SER A 314 19.88 4.41 11.05
CA SER A 314 19.37 5.79 11.05
C SER A 314 18.52 6.07 9.80
N GLY A 315 17.84 7.22 9.76
CA GLY A 315 17.20 7.72 8.55
C GLY A 315 15.94 6.95 8.12
N LYS A 316 15.67 6.95 6.82
CA LYS A 316 14.38 6.56 6.25
C LYS A 316 14.37 5.14 5.69
N TRP A 317 13.42 4.36 6.15
CA TRP A 317 13.21 2.98 5.76
C TRP A 317 11.81 2.80 5.19
N THR A 318 11.64 1.94 4.20
CA THR A 318 10.34 1.41 3.81
C THR A 318 10.44 -0.09 3.60
N MET A 319 9.66 -0.83 4.38
CA MET A 319 9.51 -2.27 4.31
C MET A 319 8.14 -2.61 3.75
N TYR A 320 8.00 -3.80 3.17
CA TYR A 320 6.72 -4.30 2.71
C TYR A 320 6.57 -5.78 3.04
N ARG A 321 5.32 -6.19 3.30
CA ARG A 321 4.88 -7.59 3.37
C ARG A 321 3.49 -7.69 2.77
N TYR A 322 3.30 -8.67 1.90
CA TYR A 322 2.05 -8.99 1.23
C TYR A 322 1.63 -10.41 1.60
N HIS A 323 0.50 -10.51 2.30
CA HIS A 323 -0.12 -11.76 2.70
C HIS A 323 -0.93 -12.35 1.53
N VAL A 324 -0.22 -12.76 0.47
CA VAL A 324 -0.85 -13.34 -0.74
C VAL A 324 -1.32 -14.76 -0.47
N GLU A 325 -0.44 -15.58 0.14
CA GLU A 325 -0.72 -16.99 0.45
C GLU A 325 -1.34 -17.16 1.85
N ASP A 326 -1.18 -16.16 2.72
CA ASP A 326 -1.52 -16.18 4.14
C ASP A 326 -2.36 -14.96 4.59
N PRO A 327 -3.45 -14.59 3.90
CA PRO A 327 -4.24 -13.40 4.23
C PRO A 327 -4.85 -13.47 5.63
N ILE A 328 -4.97 -12.32 6.32
CA ILE A 328 -5.60 -12.25 7.65
C ILE A 328 -7.10 -11.97 7.49
N MET A 329 -7.92 -13.00 7.72
CA MET A 329 -9.36 -12.99 7.44
C MET A 329 -10.17 -12.43 8.62
N PHE A 330 -11.27 -11.73 8.32
CA PHE A 330 -12.19 -11.19 9.32
C PHE A 330 -13.64 -11.20 8.81
N GLN A 331 -14.61 -11.39 9.71
CA GLN A 331 -16.05 -11.41 9.39
C GLN A 331 -16.79 -10.14 9.80
N ARG A 332 -16.27 -9.40 10.79
CA ARG A 332 -16.86 -8.19 11.35
C ARG A 332 -15.90 -7.02 11.34
N SER A 333 -14.65 -7.22 11.75
CA SER A 333 -13.69 -6.13 11.86
C SER A 333 -12.25 -6.64 11.96
N LEU A 334 -11.30 -5.79 11.60
CA LEU A 334 -9.87 -6.03 11.82
C LEU A 334 -9.22 -4.76 12.35
N LYS A 335 -8.46 -4.89 13.45
CA LYS A 335 -7.50 -3.89 13.87
C LYS A 335 -6.10 -4.50 13.78
N PHE A 336 -5.20 -3.83 13.07
CA PHE A 336 -3.77 -4.13 13.02
C PHE A 336 -2.98 -2.92 13.48
N SER A 337 -2.10 -3.12 14.45
CA SER A 337 -1.15 -2.11 14.90
C SER A 337 0.23 -2.71 15.10
N ILE A 338 1.27 -1.88 15.09
CA ILE A 338 2.65 -2.28 15.37
C ILE A 338 3.26 -1.30 16.37
N GLU A 339 4.11 -1.79 17.27
CA GLU A 339 4.79 -0.91 18.21
C GLU A 339 5.86 -0.03 17.54
N ALA A 340 6.09 1.16 18.08
CA ALA A 340 7.19 2.03 17.70
C ALA A 340 8.45 1.69 18.51
N GLY A 341 9.16 0.63 18.10
CA GLY A 341 10.15 -0.04 18.95
C GLY A 341 9.49 -0.80 20.10
N HIS A 342 10.27 -1.59 20.84
CA HIS A 342 9.76 -2.38 21.97
C HIS A 342 8.90 -1.52 22.90
N ALA A 343 7.68 -1.95 23.22
CA ALA A 343 6.76 -1.25 24.12
C ALA A 343 6.50 0.23 23.75
N ASN A 344 6.64 0.61 22.48
CA ASN A 344 6.54 2.00 22.00
C ASN A 344 7.53 2.97 22.66
N VAL A 345 8.78 2.55 22.88
CA VAL A 345 9.79 3.44 23.48
C VAL A 345 10.35 4.49 22.51
N HIS A 346 10.18 4.34 21.19
CA HIS A 346 10.73 5.28 20.20
C HIS A 346 9.72 6.38 19.79
N ALA A 347 10.22 7.60 19.63
CA ALA A 347 9.52 8.73 19.01
C ALA A 347 9.95 8.94 17.55
N ASN A 348 9.41 8.14 16.64
CA ASN A 348 9.79 8.08 15.23
C ASN A 348 8.69 8.64 14.31
N ASP A 349 9.00 8.88 13.03
CA ASP A 349 7.99 9.19 12.02
C ASP A 349 7.53 7.89 11.35
N TYR A 350 6.31 7.46 11.66
CA TYR A 350 5.73 6.24 11.10
C TYR A 350 4.65 6.60 10.08
N SER A 351 4.70 5.96 8.92
CA SER A 351 3.62 6.02 7.93
C SER A 351 3.46 4.68 7.23
N SER A 352 2.27 4.39 6.71
CA SER A 352 1.98 3.09 6.10
C SER A 352 0.86 3.18 5.09
N VAL A 353 0.85 2.27 4.10
CA VAL A 353 -0.37 1.94 3.35
C VAL A 353 -0.74 0.50 3.64
N ALA A 354 -1.93 0.30 4.22
CA ALA A 354 -2.54 -1.03 4.35
C ALA A 354 -3.31 -1.37 3.08
N TYR A 355 -3.29 -2.64 2.66
CA TYR A 355 -4.03 -3.18 1.53
C TYR A 355 -4.91 -4.35 1.98
N TRP A 356 -6.18 -4.36 1.57
CA TRP A 356 -7.11 -5.42 1.95
C TRP A 356 -8.26 -5.56 0.96
N TYR A 357 -9.03 -6.64 1.09
CA TYR A 357 -10.29 -6.82 0.39
C TYR A 357 -11.43 -6.88 1.39
N GLN A 358 -12.55 -6.21 1.12
CA GLN A 358 -13.76 -6.36 1.93
C GLN A 358 -15.05 -6.09 1.16
N THR A 359 -16.17 -6.42 1.79
CA THR A 359 -17.52 -6.05 1.36
C THR A 359 -17.75 -4.53 1.44
N LEU A 360 -18.65 -4.04 0.61
CA LEU A 360 -19.18 -2.66 0.67
C LEU A 360 -20.57 -2.62 1.33
N PRO A 361 -20.98 -1.47 1.92
CA PRO A 361 -20.16 -0.28 2.16
C PRO A 361 -19.09 -0.55 3.23
N HIS A 362 -18.00 0.24 3.19
CA HIS A 362 -16.96 0.21 4.21
C HIS A 362 -17.14 1.36 5.20
N GLN A 363 -16.47 1.26 6.35
CA GLN A 363 -16.32 2.39 7.25
C GLN A 363 -15.57 3.53 6.55
N ALA A 364 -16.07 4.77 6.70
CA ALA A 364 -15.39 5.94 6.17
C ALA A 364 -13.95 6.03 6.69
N PHE A 365 -13.03 6.39 5.80
CA PHE A 365 -11.63 6.56 6.17
C PHE A 365 -11.47 7.80 7.06
N PRO A 366 -10.52 7.80 8.03
CA PRO A 366 -10.10 9.04 8.65
C PRO A 366 -9.65 10.03 7.57
N GLY A 367 -9.93 11.32 7.76
CA GLY A 367 -9.57 12.34 6.78
C GLY A 367 -8.06 12.32 6.51
N LEU A 368 -7.69 12.31 5.23
CA LEU A 368 -6.30 12.38 4.82
C LEU A 368 -5.63 13.63 5.41
N LEU A 369 -4.49 13.43 6.08
CA LEU A 369 -3.76 14.53 6.71
C LEU A 369 -3.45 15.66 5.70
N PRO A 370 -3.47 16.94 6.11
CA PRO A 370 -3.06 18.04 5.25
C PRO A 370 -1.64 17.85 4.70
N VAL A 371 -1.35 18.39 3.51
CA VAL A 371 -0.05 18.23 2.82
C VAL A 371 1.15 18.51 3.73
N ALA A 372 1.12 19.60 4.50
CA ALA A 372 2.19 19.98 5.42
C ALA A 372 2.49 18.91 6.49
N GLN A 373 1.51 18.06 6.82
CA GLN A 373 1.64 16.94 7.75
C GLN A 373 1.91 15.59 7.03
N ARG A 374 2.04 15.57 5.70
CA ARG A 374 2.40 14.37 4.91
C ARG A 374 3.82 14.41 4.34
N VAL A 375 4.38 15.62 4.15
CA VAL A 375 5.75 15.80 3.64
C VAL A 375 6.76 15.20 4.64
N PRO A 376 7.78 14.47 4.16
CA PRO A 376 8.81 13.86 5.02
C PRO A 376 9.66 14.93 5.73
N ILE A 377 10.24 14.56 6.88
CA ILE A 377 11.25 15.40 7.53
C ILE A 377 12.49 15.48 6.61
N PRO A 378 13.10 16.66 6.41
CA PRO A 378 14.34 16.79 5.64
C PRO A 378 15.45 15.88 6.19
N ASP A 379 16.24 15.26 5.31
CA ASP A 379 17.22 14.24 5.73
C ASP A 379 18.25 14.76 6.73
N ARG A 380 18.65 16.03 6.62
CA ARG A 380 19.54 16.68 7.60
C ARG A 380 18.90 16.83 8.99
N GLU A 381 17.60 17.10 9.04
CA GLU A 381 16.86 17.26 10.30
C GLU A 381 16.53 15.90 10.93
N SER A 382 16.21 14.91 10.11
CA SER A 382 16.12 13.50 10.51
C SER A 382 17.41 13.05 11.19
N GLN A 383 18.56 13.22 10.53
CA GLN A 383 19.87 12.90 11.08
C GLN A 383 20.19 13.69 12.36
N ARG A 384 19.88 14.99 12.39
CA ARG A 384 20.06 15.81 13.60
C ARG A 384 19.24 15.28 14.78
N SER A 385 18.02 14.79 14.52
CA SER A 385 17.14 14.23 15.55
C SER A 385 17.71 12.92 16.08
N PHE A 386 18.12 12.02 15.19
CA PHE A 386 18.76 10.74 15.53
C PHE A 386 19.95 10.95 16.49
N TRP A 387 20.87 11.84 16.12
CA TRP A 387 22.08 12.14 16.91
C TRP A 387 21.81 12.87 18.23
N ARG A 388 20.59 13.40 18.44
CA ARG A 388 20.25 14.04 19.70
C ARG A 388 20.17 13.00 20.83
N THR A 389 19.67 11.80 20.56
CA THR A 389 19.47 10.76 21.58
C THR A 389 20.43 9.59 21.48
N PHE A 390 20.99 9.32 20.29
CA PHE A 390 22.13 8.43 20.13
C PHE A 390 23.37 9.01 20.83
#